data_AF-A0A352NNL5-F1
#
_entry.id   AF-A0A352NNL5-F1
#
_cell.length_a   1.000
_cell.length_b   1.000
_cell.length_c   1.000
_cell.angle_alpha   90.00
_cell.angle_beta   90.00
_cell.angle_gamma   90.00
#
_symmetry.space_group_name_H-M   'P 1'
#
loop_
_entity.id
_entity.type
_entity.pdbx_description
1 polymer ?
#
loop_
_entity_poly.entity_id
_entity_poly.type
_entity_poly.pdbx_seq_one_letter_code
_entity_poly.pdbx_strand_id
1 'polypeptide(L)' 'MIAGDWKQYELWNGCYNLDDLLDWHEMATVKIENQRRAEEAAAAKRGNP' A
#
# COMPACT_ATOMS: atom_id res chain seq x y z
N MET A 1 -2.87 5.93 -5.51
CA MET A 1 -1.46 5.55 -5.21
C MET A 1 -1.14 6.02 -3.81
N ILE A 2 -0.49 5.18 -3.01
CA ILE A 2 -0.03 5.58 -1.67
C ILE A 2 1.09 6.60 -1.88
N ALA A 3 0.77 7.88 -1.71
CA ALA A 3 1.72 8.97 -1.93
C ALA A 3 2.86 8.85 -0.92
N GLY A 4 4.10 8.75 -1.42
CA GLY A 4 5.33 8.76 -0.61
C GLY A 4 6.12 7.45 -0.57
N ASP A 5 5.52 6.30 -0.90
CA ASP A 5 6.19 4.99 -0.80
C ASP A 5 7.04 4.64 -2.06
N TRP A 6 6.81 5.32 -3.20
CA TRP A 6 7.56 5.10 -4.45
C TRP A 6 7.97 6.42 -5.08
N LYS A 7 9.19 6.48 -5.64
CA LYS A 7 9.67 7.61 -6.45
C LYS A 7 10.09 7.12 -7.83
N GLN A 8 9.41 7.59 -8.87
CA GLN A 8 9.64 7.15 -10.25
C GLN A 8 11.09 7.27 -10.74
N TYR A 9 11.85 8.26 -10.27
CA TYR A 9 13.25 8.43 -10.68
C TYR A 9 14.15 7.28 -10.21
N GLU A 10 13.75 6.54 -9.16
CA GLU A 10 14.49 5.41 -8.61
C GLU A 10 14.46 4.20 -9.57
N LEU A 11 13.49 4.14 -10.48
CA LEU A 11 13.49 3.18 -11.59
C LEU A 11 14.50 3.59 -12.67
N TRP A 12 14.53 4.87 -13.02
CA TRP A 12 15.35 5.37 -14.14
C TRP A 12 16.83 5.49 -13.79
N ASN A 13 17.15 5.72 -12.52
CA ASN A 13 18.54 5.76 -12.05
C ASN A 13 19.11 4.37 -11.74
N GLY A 14 18.32 3.30 -11.92
CA GLY A 14 18.72 1.92 -11.70
C GLY A 14 18.81 1.52 -10.22
N CYS A 15 18.28 2.31 -9.29
CA CYS A 15 18.16 1.92 -7.89
C CYS A 15 17.18 0.75 -7.71
N TYR A 16 16.11 0.75 -8.50
CA TYR A 16 15.13 -0.32 -8.59
C TYR A 16 14.90 -0.68 -10.05
N ASN A 17 14.44 -1.90 -10.30
CA ASN A 17 14.09 -2.39 -11.61
C ASN A 17 12.56 -2.49 -11.79
N LEU A 18 12.13 -2.97 -12.96
CA LEU A 18 10.70 -3.09 -13.26
C LEU A 18 9.99 -4.11 -12.37
N ASP A 19 10.68 -5.19 -11.97
CA ASP A 19 10.12 -6.21 -11.08
C ASP A 19 9.87 -5.62 -9.69
N ASP A 20 10.80 -4.82 -9.16
CA ASP A 20 10.63 -4.10 -7.89
C ASP A 20 9.40 -3.16 -7.92
N LEU A 21 9.14 -2.52 -9.06
CA LEU A 21 7.94 -1.68 -9.24
C LEU A 21 6.65 -2.51 -9.21
N LEU A 22 6.65 -3.69 -9.83
CA LEU A 22 5.50 -4.59 -9.85
C LEU A 22 5.22 -5.14 -8.44
N ASP A 23 6.26 -5.57 -7.73
CA ASP A 23 6.17 -6.01 -6.33
C ASP A 23 5.62 -4.90 -5.42
N TRP A 24 6.07 -3.65 -5.63
CA TRP A 24 5.54 -2.50 -4.90
C TRP A 24 4.04 -2.31 -5.15
N HIS A 25 3.57 -2.49 -6.39
CA HIS A 25 2.15 -2.40 -6.72
C HIS A 25 1.30 -3.49 -6.04
N GLU A 26 1.83 -4.71 -5.95
CA GLU A 26 1.19 -5.81 -5.22
C GLU A 26 1.09 -5.49 -3.72
N MET A 27 2.21 -5.06 -3.11
CA MET A 27 2.26 -4.65 -1.71
C MET A 27 1.31 -3.48 -1.41
N ALA A 28 1.25 -2.48 -2.29
CA ALA A 28 0.36 -1.34 -2.14
C ALA A 28 -1.12 -1.77 -2.15
N THR A 29 -1.48 -2.74 -2.98
CA THR A 29 -2.84 -3.31 -3.04
C THR A 29 -3.20 -4.01 -1.74
N VAL A 30 -2.30 -4.84 -1.20
CA VAL A 30 -2.49 -5.53 0.08
C VAL A 30 -2.62 -4.54 1.24
N LYS A 31 -1.79 -3.48 1.26
CA LYS A 31 -1.83 -2.44 2.30
C LYS A 31 -3.17 -1.71 2.32
N ILE A 32 -3.73 -1.37 1.17
CA ILE A 32 -5.06 -0.74 1.05
C ILE A 32 -6.15 -1.65 1.62
N GLU A 33 -6.15 -2.94 1.24
CA GLU A 33 -7.15 -3.89 1.73
C GLU A 33 -7.03 -4.11 3.25
N ASN A 34 -5.82 -4.18 3.78
CA ASN A 34 -5.59 -4.28 5.22
C ASN A 34 -6.08 -3.03 5.96
N GLN A 35 -5.86 -1.85 5.39
CA GLN A 35 -6.37 -0.60 5.97
C GLN A 35 -7.90 -0.59 6.00
N ARG A 36 -8.57 -0.99 4.92
CA ARG A 36 -10.04 -1.14 4.89
C ARG A 36 -10.54 -2.09 5.98
N ARG A 37 -9.92 -3.26 6.12
CA ARG A 37 -10.27 -4.23 7.18
C ARG A 37 -10.08 -3.68 8.58
N ALA A 38 -9.01 -2.91 8.81
CA ALA A 38 -8.74 -2.28 10.09
C ALA A 38 -9.81 -1.22 10.44
N GLU A 39 -10.22 -0.42 9.45
CA GLU A 39 -11.29 0.58 9.60
C GLU A 39 -12.65 -0.08 9.92
N GLU A 40 -12.99 -1.18 9.24
CA GLU A 40 -14.19 -1.96 9.50
C GLU A 40 -14.19 -2.57 10.89
N ALA A 41 -13.07 -3.17 11.32
CA ALA A 41 -12.94 -3.72 12.66
C ALA A 41 -13.04 -2.63 13.74
N ALA A 42 -12.47 -1.44 13.50
CA ALA A 42 -12.59 -0.30 14.40
C ALA A 42 -14.02 0.27 14.44
N ALA A 43 -14.75 0.27 13.32
CA ALA A 43 -16.16 0.65 13.29
C ALA A 43 -17.04 -0.36 14.04
N ALA A 44 -16.85 -1.65 13.85
CA ALA A 44 -17.58 -2.71 14.55
C ALA A 44 -17.38 -2.63 16.07
N LYS A 45 -16.14 -2.39 16.54
CA LYS A 45 -15.85 -2.18 17.97
C LYS A 45 -16.51 -0.92 18.54
N ARG A 46 -16.70 0.13 17.75
CA ARG A 46 -17.38 1.37 18.16
C ARG A 46 -18.90 1.25 18.22
N GLY A 47 -19.48 0.34 17.42
CA GLY A 47 -20.92 0.06 17.40
C GLY A 47 -21.40 -1.03 18.35
N ASN A 48 -20.48 -1.66 19.11
CA ASN A 48 -20.81 -2.64 20.13
C ASN A 48 -20.95 -1.92 21.49
N PRO A 49 -22.15 -1.85 22.11
CA PRO A 49 -22.30 -1.33 23.48
C PRO A 49 -21.57 -2.19 24.51
#